data_AF-A0A1I7DV28-F1
#
_entry.id   AF-A0A1I7DV28-F1
#
_cell.length_a   1.000
_cell.length_b   1.000
_cell.length_c   1.000
_cell.angle_alpha   90.00
_cell.angle_beta   90.00
_cell.angle_gamma   90.00
#
_symmetry.space_group_name_H-M   'P 1'
#
loop_
_entity.id
_entity.type
_entity.pdbx_description
1 polymer ?
#
loop_
_entity_poly.entity_id
_entity_poly.type
_entity_poly.pdbx_seq_one_letter_code
_entity_poly.pdbx_strand_id
1 'polypeptide(L)'
;MTLVQERLFHSVISRLKDSNDFHGEVRAHFEHLVFLLIKFLTDRIDGEGKRFNYLRRFDKKAEAPKEGALQADLHNFLIAVIAAEVEKTDISSGRADIYIPRQSFRLIIELKRAFSWSDEELQPFLTQTVAYSQTDVRLGTLGILDLSDRDPGVPHLDQCFDVVYRELTGEADRAALVMRVPANVRTPSDSKGKAKSA
;
A
#
# COMPACT_ATOMS: atom_id res chain seq x y z
N MET A 1 8.86 18.35 -1.87
CA MET A 1 8.73 16.98 -2.45
C MET A 1 9.48 16.99 -3.78
N THR A 2 9.61 15.87 -4.50
CA THR A 2 10.02 15.94 -5.92
C THR A 2 8.81 16.35 -6.78
N LEU A 3 9.02 16.83 -8.01
CA LEU A 3 7.93 17.17 -8.93
C LEU A 3 6.97 16.00 -9.18
N VAL A 4 7.50 14.78 -9.25
CA VAL A 4 6.68 13.55 -9.42
C VAL A 4 5.82 13.31 -8.18
N GLN A 5 6.39 13.42 -6.98
CA GLN A 5 5.66 13.26 -5.72
C GLN A 5 4.54 14.31 -5.60
N GLU A 6 4.78 15.57 -5.99
CA GLU A 6 3.79 16.65 -5.90
C GLU A 6 2.61 16.43 -6.85
N ARG A 7 2.90 16.06 -8.11
CA ARG A 7 1.86 15.70 -9.07
C ARG A 7 1.03 14.50 -8.62
N LEU A 8 1.71 13.47 -8.11
CA LEU A 8 1.06 12.27 -7.60
C LEU A 8 0.15 12.59 -6.41
N PHE A 9 0.65 13.35 -5.44
CA PHE A 9 -0.13 13.79 -4.29
C PHE A 9 -1.38 14.54 -4.75
N HIS A 10 -1.24 15.56 -5.59
CA HIS A 10 -2.39 16.31 -6.10
C HIS A 10 -3.37 15.45 -6.89
N SER A 11 -2.88 14.48 -7.67
CA SER A 11 -3.73 13.53 -8.40
C SER A 11 -4.57 12.68 -7.44
N VAL A 12 -3.94 12.08 -6.42
CA VAL A 12 -4.63 11.27 -5.40
C VAL A 12 -5.66 12.12 -4.64
N ILE A 13 -5.26 13.29 -4.14
CA ILE A 13 -6.17 14.17 -3.39
C ILE A 13 -7.33 14.61 -4.26
N SER A 14 -7.09 14.97 -5.52
CA SER A 14 -8.16 15.36 -6.44
C SER A 14 -9.16 14.24 -6.67
N ARG A 15 -8.70 12.99 -6.76
CA ARG A 15 -9.57 11.83 -6.94
C ARG A 15 -10.37 11.49 -5.70
N LEU A 16 -9.89 11.83 -4.50
CA LEU A 16 -10.60 11.59 -3.23
C LEU A 16 -11.67 12.66 -2.91
N LYS A 17 -11.68 13.79 -3.63
CA LYS A 17 -12.62 14.91 -3.38
C LYS A 17 -14.09 14.52 -3.47
N ASP A 18 -14.41 13.49 -4.24
CA ASP A 18 -15.79 13.02 -4.45
C ASP A 18 -16.25 12.07 -3.34
N SER A 19 -15.36 11.67 -2.42
CA SER A 19 -15.73 10.87 -1.26
C SER A 19 -16.42 11.73 -0.19
N ASN A 20 -17.59 11.28 0.27
CA ASN A 20 -18.41 12.00 1.23
C ASN A 20 -17.70 12.36 2.53
N ASP A 21 -16.80 11.53 3.04
CA ASP A 21 -16.12 11.79 4.31
C ASP A 21 -14.79 12.53 4.14
N PHE A 22 -14.38 12.84 2.90
CA PHE A 22 -13.11 13.51 2.61
C PHE A 22 -13.19 15.04 2.78
N HIS A 23 -13.54 15.49 3.99
CA HIS A 23 -13.60 16.91 4.36
C HIS A 23 -13.10 17.14 5.80
N GLY A 24 -12.95 18.42 6.18
CA GLY A 24 -12.58 18.81 7.56
C GLY A 24 -11.31 18.13 8.08
N GLU A 25 -11.37 17.64 9.32
CA GLU A 25 -10.24 16.96 9.97
C GLU A 25 -9.87 15.63 9.31
N VAL A 26 -10.85 14.88 8.80
CA VAL A 26 -10.62 13.63 8.07
C VAL A 26 -9.73 13.88 6.87
N ARG A 27 -10.07 14.89 6.06
CA ARG A 27 -9.26 15.31 4.91
C ARG A 27 -7.84 15.68 5.33
N ALA A 28 -7.67 16.53 6.35
CA ALA A 28 -6.34 16.98 6.77
C ALA A 28 -5.45 15.81 7.23
N HIS A 29 -6.01 14.87 8.00
CA HIS A 29 -5.28 13.70 8.47
C HIS A 29 -5.00 12.69 7.34
N PHE A 30 -5.94 12.52 6.41
CA PHE A 30 -5.76 11.62 5.28
C PHE A 30 -4.77 12.19 4.25
N GLU A 31 -4.78 13.50 3.99
CA GLU A 31 -3.75 14.19 3.20
C GLU A 31 -2.36 13.98 3.82
N HIS A 32 -2.21 14.14 5.14
CA HIS A 32 -0.94 13.86 5.80
C HIS A 32 -0.54 12.38 5.65
N LEU A 33 -1.49 11.44 5.77
CA LEU A 33 -1.23 10.02 5.52
C LEU A 33 -0.75 9.78 4.09
N VAL A 34 -1.43 10.32 3.07
CA VAL A 34 -1.04 10.18 1.65
C VAL A 34 0.39 10.70 1.43
N PHE A 35 0.72 11.86 2.01
CA PHE A 35 2.08 12.41 1.95
C PHE A 35 3.11 11.43 2.53
N LEU A 36 2.84 10.87 3.72
CA LEU A 36 3.74 9.92 4.37
C LEU A 36 3.88 8.62 3.57
N LEU A 37 2.81 8.10 2.99
CA LEU A 37 2.85 6.90 2.14
C LEU A 37 3.67 7.12 0.87
N ILE A 38 3.54 8.27 0.22
CA ILE A 38 4.37 8.65 -0.93
C ILE A 38 5.85 8.72 -0.52
N LYS A 39 6.15 9.30 0.64
CA LYS A 39 7.53 9.36 1.17
C LYS A 39 8.08 8.00 1.51
N PHE A 40 7.29 7.17 2.17
CA PHE A 40 7.61 5.79 2.49
C PHE A 40 7.99 5.04 1.22
N LEU A 41 7.11 5.02 0.22
CA LEU A 41 7.35 4.26 -1.00
C LEU A 41 8.55 4.80 -1.79
N THR A 42 8.74 6.11 -1.84
CA THR A 42 9.91 6.69 -2.52
C THR A 42 11.21 6.21 -1.87
N ASP A 43 11.32 6.23 -0.53
CA ASP A 43 12.52 5.75 0.18
C ASP A 43 12.80 4.26 -0.06
N ARG A 44 11.76 3.45 -0.35
CA ARG A 44 11.90 2.01 -0.63
C ARG A 44 12.26 1.73 -2.08
N ILE A 45 11.75 2.54 -3.01
CA ILE A 45 12.09 2.48 -4.43
C ILE A 45 13.53 2.97 -4.65
N ASP A 46 13.91 4.09 -4.03
CA ASP A 46 15.27 4.65 -4.12
C ASP A 46 16.27 3.86 -3.26
N GLY A 47 15.79 3.25 -2.18
CA GLY A 47 16.58 2.41 -1.31
C GLY A 47 17.05 1.18 -2.06
N GLU A 48 18.35 1.13 -2.36
CA GLU A 48 18.98 -0.06 -2.94
C GLU A 48 18.55 -1.31 -2.17
N GLY A 49 18.37 -2.43 -2.89
CA GLY A 49 17.87 -3.70 -2.33
C GLY A 49 18.61 -4.19 -1.08
N LYS A 50 19.77 -3.63 -0.73
CA LYS A 50 20.48 -3.85 0.52
C LYS A 50 19.69 -3.49 1.79
N ARG A 51 18.90 -2.43 1.79
CA ARG A 51 18.26 -1.90 3.02
C ARG A 51 16.98 -2.65 3.40
N PHE A 52 16.21 -3.12 2.41
CA PHE A 52 14.88 -3.71 2.62
C PHE A 52 14.83 -5.13 2.05
N ASN A 53 15.25 -6.12 2.86
CA ASN A 53 15.36 -7.52 2.41
C ASN A 53 14.05 -8.09 1.85
N TYR A 54 12.91 -7.69 2.40
CA TYR A 54 11.59 -8.18 1.99
C TYR A 54 11.16 -7.67 0.59
N LEU A 55 11.89 -6.73 -0.01
CA LEU A 55 11.62 -6.28 -1.38
C LEU A 55 12.41 -7.06 -2.44
N ARG A 56 13.40 -7.86 -2.03
CA ARG A 56 14.29 -8.58 -2.94
C ARG A 56 13.60 -9.72 -3.68
N ARG A 57 14.24 -10.15 -4.77
CA ARG A 57 13.95 -11.42 -5.44
C ARG A 57 13.98 -12.57 -4.44
N PHE A 58 13.00 -13.46 -4.54
CA PHE A 58 13.00 -14.78 -3.92
C PHE A 58 13.04 -15.85 -5.02
N ASP A 59 13.65 -16.99 -4.73
CA ASP A 59 13.78 -18.08 -5.72
C ASP A 59 12.55 -18.99 -5.69
N LYS A 60 12.00 -19.23 -4.49
CA LYS A 60 10.84 -20.11 -4.29
C LYS A 60 9.70 -19.36 -3.63
N LYS A 61 8.47 -19.65 -4.06
CA LYS A 61 7.25 -19.04 -3.47
C LYS A 61 7.13 -19.25 -1.95
N ALA A 62 7.70 -20.35 -1.41
CA ALA A 62 7.73 -20.61 0.03
C ALA A 62 8.61 -19.62 0.82
N GLU A 63 9.60 -19.01 0.17
CA GLU A 63 10.50 -17.99 0.74
C GLU A 63 9.92 -16.57 0.59
N ALA A 64 8.82 -16.44 -0.17
CA ALA A 64 8.24 -15.15 -0.45
C ALA A 64 7.78 -14.46 0.84
N PRO A 65 8.12 -13.18 1.03
CA PRO A 65 7.77 -12.43 2.22
C PRO A 65 6.25 -12.42 2.42
N LYS A 66 5.84 -12.36 3.69
CA LYS A 66 4.45 -12.18 4.08
C LYS A 66 4.14 -10.69 4.17
N GLU A 67 2.86 -10.32 4.10
CA GLU A 67 2.39 -8.95 4.31
C GLU A 67 2.87 -8.35 5.64
N GLY A 68 3.07 -9.18 6.68
CA GLY A 68 3.65 -8.77 7.95
C GLY A 68 5.03 -8.10 7.86
N ALA A 69 5.83 -8.40 6.81
CA ALA A 69 7.10 -7.72 6.59
C ALA A 69 6.89 -6.26 6.13
N LEU A 70 5.93 -6.03 5.24
CA LEU A 70 5.52 -4.68 4.84
C LEU A 70 4.89 -3.93 6.01
N GLN A 71 4.06 -4.61 6.81
CA GLN A 71 3.46 -4.02 8.02
C GLN A 71 4.51 -3.54 9.00
N ALA A 72 5.49 -4.38 9.34
CA ALA A 72 6.53 -4.01 10.29
C ALA A 72 7.32 -2.79 9.81
N ASP A 73 7.68 -2.74 8.52
CA ASP A 73 8.43 -1.61 7.95
C ASP A 73 7.58 -0.32 7.91
N LEU A 74 6.34 -0.42 7.43
CA LEU A 74 5.43 0.73 7.35
C LEU A 74 5.07 1.25 8.74
N HIS A 75 4.78 0.36 9.70
CA HIS A 75 4.52 0.74 11.09
C HIS A 75 5.71 1.48 11.70
N ASN A 76 6.92 0.93 11.58
CA ASN A 76 8.14 1.56 12.08
C ASN A 76 8.38 2.96 11.47
N PHE A 77 8.05 3.12 10.19
CA PHE A 77 8.12 4.43 9.53
C PHE A 77 7.06 5.41 10.07
N LEU A 78 5.81 4.95 10.20
CA LEU A 78 4.70 5.80 10.59
C LEU A 78 4.73 6.17 12.07
N ILE A 79 5.04 5.23 12.97
CA ILE A 79 5.03 5.47 14.43
C ILE A 79 5.96 6.61 14.86
N ALA A 80 7.04 6.86 14.10
CA ALA A 80 7.96 7.95 14.34
C ALA A 80 7.35 9.34 14.09
N VAL A 81 6.23 9.44 13.36
CA VAL A 81 5.65 10.69 12.88
C VAL A 81 4.19 10.85 13.26
N ILE A 82 3.43 9.77 13.22
CA ILE A 82 2.02 9.68 13.58
C ILE A 82 1.85 8.51 14.54
N ALA A 83 0.98 8.62 15.53
CA ALA A 83 0.75 7.58 16.55
C ALA A 83 0.10 6.32 15.96
N ALA A 84 0.80 5.61 15.07
CA ALA A 84 0.36 4.41 14.41
C ALA A 84 0.50 3.20 15.34
N GLU A 85 -0.53 2.38 15.37
CA GLU A 85 -0.65 1.19 16.20
C GLU A 85 -0.85 -0.04 15.31
N VAL A 86 -0.41 -1.20 15.79
CA VAL A 86 -0.63 -2.50 15.16
C VAL A 86 -1.48 -3.33 16.10
N GLU A 87 -2.51 -3.99 15.58
CA GLU A 87 -3.30 -4.93 16.37
C GLU A 87 -2.45 -6.16 16.73
N LYS A 88 -2.17 -6.32 18.03
CA LYS A 88 -1.27 -7.36 18.55
C LYS A 88 -1.81 -8.80 18.43
N THR A 89 -3.09 -8.97 18.10
CA THR A 89 -3.80 -10.26 18.25
C THR A 89 -3.80 -11.13 16.99
N ASP A 90 -3.56 -10.58 15.80
CA ASP A 90 -3.87 -11.26 14.53
C ASP A 90 -2.70 -12.00 13.84
N ILE A 91 -1.59 -12.21 14.57
CA ILE A 91 -0.46 -13.02 14.10
C ILE A 91 -0.89 -14.45 13.70
N SER A 92 -2.02 -14.96 14.22
CA SER A 92 -2.56 -16.28 13.88
C SER A 92 -3.62 -16.30 12.76
N SER A 93 -4.25 -15.17 12.41
CA SER A 93 -5.39 -15.16 11.46
C SER A 93 -5.03 -14.63 10.06
N GLY A 94 -3.85 -14.01 9.89
CA GLY A 94 -3.42 -13.48 8.59
C GLY A 94 -4.08 -12.15 8.22
N ARG A 95 -4.34 -11.30 9.22
CA ARG A 95 -4.70 -9.89 9.04
C ARG A 95 -3.58 -9.01 9.58
N ALA A 96 -3.22 -7.98 8.83
CA ALA A 96 -2.14 -7.08 9.15
C ALA A 96 -2.63 -5.64 8.97
N ASP A 97 -3.31 -5.12 9.99
CA ASP A 97 -3.91 -3.80 9.95
C ASP A 97 -3.10 -2.82 10.82
N ILE A 98 -2.81 -1.65 10.25
CA ILE A 98 -2.25 -0.50 10.97
C ILE A 98 -3.37 0.49 11.24
N TYR A 99 -3.52 0.87 12.50
CA TYR A 99 -4.51 1.85 12.97
C TYR A 99 -3.83 3.17 13.29
N ILE A 100 -4.48 4.26 12.93
CA ILE A 100 -4.03 5.61 13.27
C ILE A 100 -5.18 6.29 14.00
N PRO A 101 -5.24 6.19 15.34
CA PRO A 101 -6.28 6.84 16.13
C PRO A 101 -6.22 8.36 16.01
N ARG A 102 -7.41 8.96 15.92
CA ARG A 102 -7.69 10.38 16.06
C ARG A 102 -8.77 10.55 17.12
N GLN A 103 -9.01 11.79 17.51
CA GLN A 103 -9.92 12.10 18.62
C GLN A 103 -11.35 11.59 18.38
N SER A 104 -11.83 11.61 17.13
CA SER A 104 -13.22 11.28 16.78
C SER A 104 -13.37 10.21 15.70
N PHE A 105 -12.27 9.66 15.19
CA PHE A 105 -12.24 8.63 14.16
C PHE A 105 -10.90 7.90 14.16
N ARG A 106 -10.76 6.85 13.36
CA ARG A 106 -9.45 6.24 13.05
C ARG A 106 -9.26 6.09 11.54
N LEU A 107 -8.01 6.20 11.10
CA LEU A 107 -7.62 5.74 9.77
C LEU A 107 -7.10 4.32 9.87
N ILE A 108 -7.39 3.51 8.85
CA ILE A 108 -6.98 2.10 8.78
C ILE A 108 -6.20 1.87 7.49
N ILE A 109 -5.08 1.18 7.60
CA ILE A 109 -4.30 0.66 6.48
C ILE A 109 -4.34 -0.86 6.56
N GLU A 110 -5.06 -1.47 5.62
CA GLU A 110 -5.02 -2.92 5.40
C GLU A 110 -3.79 -3.26 4.57
N LEU A 111 -3.07 -4.31 4.96
CA LEU A 111 -1.90 -4.77 4.22
C LEU A 111 -2.08 -6.19 3.71
N LYS A 112 -1.84 -6.36 2.42
CA LYS A 112 -1.92 -7.66 1.72
C LYS A 112 -0.65 -7.95 0.96
N ARG A 113 -0.46 -9.22 0.60
CA ARG A 113 0.50 -9.61 -0.46
C ARG A 113 -0.24 -10.17 -1.67
N ALA A 114 0.28 -9.89 -2.86
CA ALA A 114 -0.22 -10.42 -4.11
C ALA A 114 0.94 -11.03 -4.92
N PHE A 115 0.70 -12.15 -5.60
CA PHE A 115 1.65 -12.79 -6.52
C PHE A 115 1.43 -12.41 -7.99
N SER A 116 0.31 -11.75 -8.29
CA SER A 116 -0.01 -11.10 -9.56
C SER A 116 -0.61 -9.71 -9.28
N TRP A 117 -0.28 -8.75 -10.13
CA TRP A 117 -0.88 -7.41 -10.15
C TRP A 117 -2.02 -7.39 -11.16
N SER A 118 -3.06 -8.19 -10.89
CA SER A 118 -4.24 -8.34 -11.75
C SER A 118 -5.52 -8.11 -10.97
N ASP A 119 -6.53 -7.55 -11.63
CA ASP A 119 -7.83 -7.23 -11.01
C ASP A 119 -8.43 -8.42 -10.26
N GLU A 120 -8.34 -9.63 -10.83
CA GLU A 120 -8.82 -10.87 -10.20
C GLU A 120 -8.18 -11.14 -8.83
N GLU A 121 -6.87 -10.88 -8.67
CA GLU A 121 -6.18 -11.10 -7.40
C GLU A 121 -6.41 -9.94 -6.42
N LEU A 122 -6.57 -8.71 -6.92
CA LEU A 122 -6.73 -7.53 -6.08
C LEU A 122 -8.18 -7.30 -5.62
N GLN A 123 -9.17 -7.74 -6.38
CA GLN A 123 -10.59 -7.48 -6.11
C GLN A 123 -11.09 -7.97 -4.74
N PRO A 124 -10.70 -9.17 -4.24
CA PRO A 124 -11.08 -9.61 -2.90
C PRO A 124 -10.51 -8.71 -1.80
N PHE A 125 -9.28 -8.21 -1.97
CA PHE A 125 -8.64 -7.31 -1.02
C PHE A 125 -9.35 -5.96 -0.98
N LEU A 126 -9.65 -5.39 -2.14
CA LEU A 126 -10.42 -4.13 -2.25
C LEU A 126 -11.80 -4.26 -1.60
N THR A 127 -12.48 -5.39 -1.85
CA THR A 127 -13.77 -5.71 -1.25
C THR A 127 -13.69 -5.70 0.28
N GLN A 128 -12.62 -6.30 0.83
CA GLN A 128 -12.39 -6.36 2.26
C GLN A 128 -12.06 -4.97 2.84
N THR A 129 -11.12 -4.21 2.24
CA THR A 129 -10.72 -2.87 2.72
C THR A 129 -11.90 -1.92 2.76
N VAL A 130 -12.72 -1.93 1.71
CA VAL A 130 -13.91 -1.09 1.63
C VAL A 130 -14.98 -1.53 2.65
N ALA A 131 -15.07 -2.81 3.00
CA ALA A 131 -16.07 -3.30 3.96
C ALA A 131 -15.86 -2.75 5.39
N TYR A 132 -14.62 -2.59 5.86
CA TYR A 132 -14.32 -2.09 7.22
C TYR A 132 -14.80 -0.68 7.49
N SER A 133 -15.04 0.09 6.43
CA SER A 133 -15.60 1.43 6.51
C SER A 133 -17.10 1.44 6.87
N GLN A 134 -17.67 0.31 7.32
CA GLN A 134 -19.02 0.20 7.87
C GLN A 134 -19.17 0.83 9.27
N THR A 135 -18.07 0.99 10.01
CA THR A 135 -18.11 1.35 11.44
C THR A 135 -17.43 2.67 11.78
N ASP A 136 -16.80 3.32 10.80
CA ASP A 136 -16.06 4.57 10.93
C ASP A 136 -15.99 5.25 9.54
N VAL A 137 -15.15 6.27 9.36
CA VAL A 137 -14.92 7.00 8.09
C VAL A 137 -14.89 6.06 6.86
N ARG A 138 -15.61 6.43 5.79
CA ARG A 138 -15.74 5.72 4.49
C ARG A 138 -14.51 5.82 3.59
N LEU A 139 -13.34 5.93 4.19
CA LEU A 139 -12.04 6.08 3.55
C LEU A 139 -11.07 5.02 4.07
N GLY A 140 -10.72 4.07 3.21
CA GLY A 140 -9.74 3.03 3.50
C GLY A 140 -8.37 3.29 2.86
N THR A 141 -7.34 2.62 3.36
CA THR A 141 -6.06 2.48 2.66
C THR A 141 -5.74 0.99 2.52
N LEU A 142 -5.35 0.56 1.31
CA LEU A 142 -4.88 -0.79 1.02
C LEU A 142 -3.43 -0.72 0.53
N GLY A 143 -2.49 -1.22 1.33
CA GLY A 143 -1.11 -1.41 0.92
C GLY A 143 -0.89 -2.84 0.44
N ILE A 144 -0.34 -3.00 -0.76
CA ILE A 144 -0.14 -4.31 -1.38
C ILE A 144 1.34 -4.54 -1.61
N LEU A 145 1.89 -5.55 -0.92
CA LEU A 145 3.19 -6.10 -1.23
C LEU A 145 3.08 -6.90 -2.54
N ASP A 146 3.49 -6.27 -3.62
CA ASP A 146 3.36 -6.84 -4.96
C ASP A 146 4.58 -7.71 -5.28
N LEU A 147 4.37 -9.02 -5.24
CA LEU A 147 5.36 -10.07 -5.48
C LEU A 147 5.32 -10.59 -6.92
N SER A 148 4.60 -9.92 -7.82
CA SER A 148 4.55 -10.28 -9.24
C SER A 148 5.93 -10.45 -9.83
N ASP A 149 6.11 -11.53 -10.58
CA ASP A 149 7.31 -11.72 -11.38
C ASP A 149 7.27 -10.76 -12.57
N ARG A 150 8.32 -9.95 -12.73
CA ARG A 150 8.39 -8.88 -13.73
C ARG A 150 9.80 -8.73 -14.28
N ASP A 151 9.92 -8.02 -15.40
CA ASP A 151 11.22 -7.66 -15.95
C ASP A 151 12.02 -6.75 -14.99
N PRO A 152 13.36 -6.71 -15.10
CA PRO A 152 14.19 -5.89 -14.22
C PRO A 152 13.72 -4.44 -14.09
N GLY A 153 13.77 -3.94 -12.86
CA GLY A 153 13.29 -2.61 -12.50
C GLY A 153 12.05 -2.63 -11.60
N VAL A 154 11.57 -1.44 -11.27
CA VAL A 154 10.36 -1.21 -10.50
C VAL A 154 9.42 -0.28 -11.28
N PRO A 155 8.09 -0.43 -11.14
CA PRO A 155 7.13 0.52 -11.71
C PRO A 155 7.46 1.96 -11.32
N HIS A 156 7.08 2.90 -12.18
CA HIS A 156 7.20 4.31 -11.85
C HIS A 156 6.28 4.65 -10.66
N LEU A 157 6.64 5.65 -9.85
CA LEU A 157 5.95 5.97 -8.59
C LEU A 157 4.46 6.28 -8.79
N ASP A 158 4.09 6.92 -9.91
CA ASP A 158 2.70 7.23 -10.24
C ASP A 158 1.85 6.01 -10.59
N GLN A 159 2.46 4.89 -10.99
CA GLN A 159 1.79 3.60 -11.21
C GLN A 159 1.63 2.81 -9.92
N CYS A 160 2.09 3.36 -8.79
CA CYS A 160 2.05 2.69 -7.51
C CYS A 160 0.94 3.19 -6.59
N PHE A 161 0.16 4.20 -7.00
CA PHE A 161 -0.99 4.64 -6.23
C PHE A 161 -2.23 4.73 -7.11
N ASP A 162 -3.36 4.31 -6.54
CA ASP A 162 -4.65 4.38 -7.19
C ASP A 162 -5.74 4.74 -6.18
N VAL A 163 -6.87 5.27 -6.65
CA VAL A 163 -8.04 5.56 -5.82
C VAL A 163 -9.23 4.79 -6.38
N VAL A 164 -9.71 3.82 -5.63
CA VAL A 164 -10.83 2.97 -6.03
C VAL A 164 -12.09 3.44 -5.31
N TYR A 165 -13.16 3.62 -6.07
CA TYR A 165 -14.50 3.86 -5.56
C TYR A 165 -15.33 2.60 -5.65
N ARG A 166 -16.17 2.38 -4.65
CA ARG A 166 -17.21 1.36 -4.69
C ARG A 166 -18.56 1.98 -4.38
N GLU A 167 -19.41 1.97 -5.38
CA GLU A 167 -20.82 2.26 -5.22
C GLU A 167 -21.49 1.06 -4.53
N LEU A 168 -22.23 1.34 -3.46
CA LEU A 168 -23.05 0.36 -2.78
C LEU A 168 -24.49 0.84 -2.87
N THR A 169 -25.36 0.04 -3.49
CA THR A 169 -26.76 0.41 -3.74
C THR A 169 -27.46 0.83 -2.44
N GLY A 170 -27.90 2.10 -2.38
CA GLY A 170 -28.60 2.66 -1.22
C GLY A 170 -27.71 3.11 -0.07
N GLU A 171 -26.38 3.04 -0.21
CA GLU A 171 -25.39 3.60 0.72
C GLU A 171 -24.59 4.70 0.01
N ALA A 172 -23.84 5.50 0.78
CA ALA A 172 -22.92 6.45 0.15
C ALA A 172 -21.59 5.78 -0.18
N ASP A 173 -21.00 6.26 -1.27
CA ASP A 173 -19.78 5.71 -1.84
C ASP A 173 -18.64 5.64 -0.84
N ARG A 174 -17.83 4.60 -1.04
CA ARG A 174 -16.64 4.35 -0.24
C ARG A 174 -15.43 4.44 -1.15
N ALA A 175 -14.39 5.08 -0.65
CA ALA A 175 -13.14 5.19 -1.39
C ALA A 175 -12.01 4.47 -0.65
N ALA A 176 -11.10 3.88 -1.41
CA ALA A 176 -9.86 3.32 -0.90
C ALA A 176 -8.68 3.86 -1.68
N LEU A 177 -7.67 4.37 -0.95
CA LEU A 177 -6.34 4.59 -1.50
C LEU A 177 -5.62 3.26 -1.61
N VAL A 178 -5.22 2.86 -2.80
CA VAL A 178 -4.38 1.68 -3.04
C VAL A 178 -2.94 2.14 -3.17
N MET A 179 -2.03 1.50 -2.43
CA MET A 179 -0.59 1.68 -2.54
C MET A 179 0.05 0.35 -2.92
N ARG A 180 0.62 0.28 -4.11
CA ARG A 180 1.48 -0.80 -4.59
C ARG A 180 2.89 -0.63 -4.01
N VAL A 181 3.41 -1.67 -3.39
CA VAL A 181 4.81 -1.75 -2.96
C VAL A 181 5.51 -2.81 -3.81
N PRO A 182 6.24 -2.42 -4.87
CA PRO A 182 6.95 -3.35 -5.74
C PRO A 182 8.01 -4.13 -4.96
N ALA A 183 7.85 -5.45 -4.91
CA ALA A 183 8.81 -6.38 -4.36
C ALA A 183 9.17 -7.42 -5.42
N ASN A 184 9.85 -8.49 -5.02
CA ASN A 184 10.37 -9.50 -5.95
C ASN A 184 11.27 -8.88 -7.04
N VAL A 185 11.97 -7.79 -6.69
CA VAL A 185 12.68 -6.94 -7.64
C VAL A 185 13.86 -7.70 -8.25
N ARG A 186 13.86 -7.82 -9.58
CA ARG A 186 14.99 -8.35 -10.34
C ARG A 186 16.05 -7.27 -10.52
N THR A 187 17.27 -7.61 -10.17
CA THR A 187 18.45 -6.81 -10.47
C THR A 187 18.99 -7.14 -11.87
N PRO A 188 19.71 -6.22 -12.54
CA PRO A 188 20.37 -6.52 -13.81
C PRO A 188 21.33 -7.72 -13.76
N SER A 189 21.89 -8.02 -12.58
CA SER A 189 22.70 -9.22 -12.35
C SER A 189 21.92 -10.53 -12.48
N ASP A 190 20.62 -10.53 -12.18
CA ASP A 190 19.77 -11.72 -12.25
C ASP A 190 19.53 -12.17 -13.70
N SER A 191 19.64 -11.25 -14.66
CA SER A 191 19.48 -11.53 -16.09
C SER A 191 20.66 -12.32 -16.70
N LYS A 192 21.81 -12.42 -16.02
CA LYS A 192 23.01 -13.10 -16.55
C LYS A 192 22.92 -14.63 -16.53
N GLY A 193 21.89 -15.22 -15.93
CA GLY A 193 21.71 -16.67 -15.82
C GLY A 193 21.09 -17.37 -17.04
N LYS A 194 20.50 -16.64 -18.00
CA LYS A 194 19.76 -17.26 -19.14
C LYS A 194 20.54 -17.32 -20.46
N ALA A 195 21.78 -16.84 -20.52
CA ALA A 195 22.55 -16.72 -21.77
C ALA A 195 23.53 -17.89 -22.05
N LYS A 196 23.45 -19.02 -21.33
CA LYS A 196 24.38 -20.17 -21.51
C LYS A 196 23.71 -21.50 -21.88
N SER A 197 22.56 -21.45 -22.53
CA SER A 197 21.92 -22.64 -23.09
C SER A 197 21.15 -22.27 -24.36
N ALA A 198 21.91 -22.02 -25.43
CA ALA A 198 21.46 -22.07 -26.82
C ALA A 198 22.60 -22.67 -27.64
#